data_AF-A0AAV4CJB3-F1
#
_entry.id   AF-A0AAV4CJB3-F1
#
_cell.length_a   1.000
_cell.length_b   1.000
_cell.length_c   1.000
_cell.angle_alpha   90.00
_cell.angle_beta   90.00
_cell.angle_gamma   90.00
#
_symmetry.space_group_name_H-M   'P 1'
#
loop_
_entity.id
_entity.type
_entity.pdbx_description
1 polymer ?
#
loop_
_entity_poly.entity_id
_entity_poly.type
_entity_poly.pdbx_seq_one_letter_code
_entity_poly.pdbx_strand_id
1 'polypeptide(L)'
;MRIHISCYSVFLREWLSVFHNDHFLVLRTEDYHADMKATLQRTYTFLGVRNLTGEEEAKVESQYKKHETVLKKKAGPMFPETRALLEEFFAPFNEDLAQLLGDDRFLWKDR
;
A
#
# COMPACT_ATOMS: atom_id res chain seq x y z
N MET A 1 4.42 -15.10 15.63
CA MET A 1 3.95 -13.91 14.88
C MET A 1 5.06 -13.51 13.91
N ARG A 2 4.81 -13.36 12.60
CA ARG A 2 5.85 -13.06 11.59
C ARG A 2 5.86 -11.55 11.26
N ILE A 3 6.28 -10.70 12.20
CA ILE A 3 6.30 -9.23 11.99
C ILE A 3 7.38 -8.76 11.01
N HIS A 4 8.44 -9.57 10.84
CA HIS A 4 9.57 -9.28 9.95
C HIS A 4 9.17 -9.16 8.47
N ILE A 5 8.05 -9.79 8.04
CA ILE A 5 7.59 -9.70 6.64
C ILE A 5 7.10 -8.30 6.27
N SER A 6 6.81 -7.46 7.26
CA SER A 6 6.36 -6.08 7.06
C SER A 6 7.52 -5.09 6.94
N CYS A 7 8.77 -5.54 7.12
CA CYS A 7 9.97 -4.73 6.85
C CYS A 7 10.24 -4.70 5.34
N TYR A 8 9.41 -3.97 4.59
CA TYR A 8 9.40 -4.03 3.12
C TYR A 8 10.73 -3.65 2.46
N SER A 9 11.46 -2.68 3.02
CA SER A 9 12.71 -2.20 2.42
C SER A 9 13.76 -3.30 2.29
N VAL A 10 13.86 -4.20 3.28
CA VAL A 10 14.81 -5.33 3.29
C VAL A 10 14.58 -6.25 2.10
N PHE A 11 13.32 -6.61 1.81
CA PHE A 11 13.01 -7.48 0.70
C PHE A 11 13.07 -6.75 -0.64
N LEU A 12 12.62 -5.49 -0.69
CA LEU A 12 12.56 -4.74 -1.92
C LEU A 12 13.97 -4.46 -2.48
N ARG A 13 14.98 -4.23 -1.62
CA ARG A 13 16.37 -4.06 -2.03
C ARG A 13 16.90 -5.24 -2.85
N GLU A 14 16.58 -6.47 -2.46
CA GLU A 14 16.98 -7.67 -3.21
C GLU A 14 16.37 -7.68 -4.60
N TRP A 15 15.08 -7.32 -4.73
CA TRP A 15 14.41 -7.23 -6.03
C TRP A 15 14.97 -6.12 -6.92
N LEU A 16 15.20 -4.93 -6.35
CA LEU A 16 15.76 -3.78 -7.07
C LEU A 16 17.23 -3.96 -7.45
N SER A 17 17.95 -4.90 -6.82
CA SER A 17 19.31 -5.26 -7.23
C SER A 17 19.36 -6.02 -8.57
N VAL A 18 18.24 -6.66 -8.95
CA VAL A 18 18.13 -7.49 -10.16
C VAL A 18 17.32 -6.80 -11.25
N PHE A 19 16.27 -6.07 -10.88
CA PHE A 19 15.33 -5.44 -11.81
C PHE A 19 15.32 -3.92 -11.64
N HIS A 20 15.20 -3.19 -12.76
CA HIS A 20 15.09 -1.74 -12.75
C HIS A 20 13.86 -1.27 -11.97
N ASN A 21 13.98 -0.13 -11.28
CA ASN A 21 12.89 0.48 -10.50
C ASN A 21 11.62 0.70 -11.33
N ASP A 22 11.76 1.01 -12.63
CA ASP A 22 10.65 1.26 -13.55
C ASP A 22 9.78 0.01 -13.82
N HIS A 23 10.25 -1.18 -13.44
CA HIS A 23 9.47 -2.43 -13.52
C HIS A 23 8.64 -2.70 -12.25
N PHE A 24 8.67 -1.80 -11.26
CA PHE A 24 7.87 -1.92 -10.05
C PHE A 24 6.87 -0.77 -9.93
N LEU A 25 5.64 -1.14 -9.60
CA LEU A 25 4.62 -0.22 -9.15
C LEU A 25 4.31 -0.51 -7.69
N VAL A 26 4.78 0.36 -6.79
CA VAL A 26 4.44 0.29 -5.37
C VAL A 26 3.23 1.20 -5.09
N LEU A 27 2.17 0.59 -4.54
CA LEU A 27 0.90 1.25 -4.24
C LEU A 27 0.61 1.25 -2.75
N ARG A 28 0.04 2.35 -2.26
CA ARG A 28 -0.49 2.45 -0.89
C ARG A 28 -1.95 2.02 -0.90
N THR A 29 -2.35 1.26 0.11
CA THR A 29 -3.75 0.83 0.22
C THR A 29 -4.64 1.98 0.67
N GLU A 30 -4.07 2.93 1.41
CA GLU A 30 -4.69 4.20 1.81
C GLU A 30 -5.07 5.04 0.59
N ASP A 31 -4.12 5.26 -0.33
CA ASP A 31 -4.36 5.99 -1.59
C ASP A 31 -5.43 5.29 -2.44
N TYR A 32 -5.39 3.96 -2.53
CA TYR A 32 -6.41 3.17 -3.21
C TYR A 32 -7.80 3.31 -2.58
N HIS A 33 -7.89 3.40 -1.25
CA HIS A 33 -9.16 3.60 -0.56
C HIS A 33 -9.67 5.04 -0.62
N ALA A 34 -8.77 6.01 -0.68
CA ALA A 34 -9.11 7.42 -0.81
C ALA A 34 -9.55 7.77 -2.25
N ASP A 35 -8.83 7.26 -3.25
CA ASP A 35 -9.12 7.45 -4.68
C ASP A 35 -8.77 6.18 -5.47
N MET A 36 -9.75 5.29 -5.55
CA MET A 36 -9.59 4.03 -6.26
C MET A 36 -9.40 4.25 -7.76
N LYS A 37 -10.12 5.22 -8.33
CA LYS A 37 -10.08 5.52 -9.76
C LYS A 37 -8.69 5.97 -10.19
N ALA A 38 -8.11 6.97 -9.52
CA ALA A 38 -6.77 7.44 -9.85
C ALA A 38 -5.73 6.33 -9.68
N THR A 39 -5.87 5.51 -8.63
CA THR A 39 -4.95 4.39 -8.38
C THR A 39 -5.02 3.32 -9.47
N LEU A 40 -6.23 2.97 -9.93
CA LEU A 40 -6.42 2.01 -11.04
C LEU A 40 -5.92 2.56 -12.37
N GLN A 41 -6.15 3.83 -12.67
CA GLN A 41 -5.64 4.46 -13.89
C GLN A 41 -4.10 4.44 -13.93
N ARG A 42 -3.44 4.75 -12.80
CA ARG A 42 -1.98 4.61 -12.66
C ARG A 42 -1.52 3.17 -12.89
N THR A 43 -2.28 2.21 -12.35
CA THR A 43 -2.00 0.77 -12.51
C THR A 43 -2.11 0.32 -13.97
N TYR A 44 -3.17 0.72 -14.67
CA TYR A 44 -3.34 0.37 -16.09
C TYR A 44 -2.30 1.01 -16.99
N THR A 45 -1.96 2.27 -16.72
CA THR A 45 -0.89 2.97 -17.42
C THR A 45 0.44 2.26 -17.25
N PHE A 46 0.78 1.85 -16.01
CA PHE A 46 1.98 1.07 -15.71
C PHE A 46 2.01 -0.29 -16.43
N LEU A 47 0.88 -0.99 -16.49
CA LEU A 47 0.74 -2.26 -17.21
C LEU A 47 0.71 -2.11 -18.74
N GLY A 48 0.61 -0.89 -19.27
CA GLY A 48 0.49 -0.63 -20.70
C GLY A 48 -0.86 -1.10 -21.30
N VAL A 49 -1.92 -1.14 -20.49
CA VAL A 49 -3.26 -1.56 -20.93
C VAL A 49 -4.22 -0.37 -21.05
N ARG A 50 -5.34 -0.57 -21.75
CA ARG A 50 -6.37 0.46 -21.93
C ARG A 50 -6.98 0.84 -20.57
N ASN A 51 -7.10 2.15 -20.31
CA ASN A 51 -7.87 2.67 -19.19
C ASN A 51 -9.37 2.35 -19.32
N LEU A 52 -10.04 2.17 -18.19
CA LEU A 52 -11.47 1.91 -18.14
C LEU A 52 -12.29 3.12 -18.60
N THR A 53 -13.46 2.85 -19.19
CA THR A 53 -14.47 3.89 -19.41
C THR A 53 -15.17 4.24 -18.10
N GLY A 54 -15.85 5.40 -18.03
CA GLY A 54 -16.56 5.80 -16.80
C GLY A 54 -17.60 4.77 -16.31
N GLU A 55 -18.24 4.04 -17.23
CA GLU A 55 -19.17 2.96 -16.87
C GLU A 55 -18.45 1.74 -16.29
N GLU A 56 -17.30 1.36 -16.87
CA GLU A 56 -16.47 0.27 -16.37
C GLU A 56 -15.88 0.62 -14.99
N GLU A 57 -15.43 1.87 -14.79
CA GLU A 57 -14.96 2.39 -13.51
C GLU A 57 -16.04 2.29 -12.42
N ALA A 58 -17.25 2.80 -12.71
CA ALA A 58 -18.38 2.74 -11.78
C ALA A 58 -18.79 1.30 -11.43
N LYS A 59 -18.67 0.37 -12.40
CA LYS A 59 -18.91 -1.05 -12.16
C LYS A 59 -17.86 -1.68 -11.25
N VAL A 60 -16.60 -1.23 -11.29
CA VAL A 60 -15.55 -1.70 -10.39
C VAL A 60 -15.73 -1.11 -8.99
N GLU A 61 -16.06 0.19 -8.89
CA GLU A 61 -16.35 0.89 -7.63
C GLU A 61 -17.53 0.30 -6.87
N SER A 62 -18.56 -0.16 -7.58
CA SER A 62 -19.74 -0.77 -6.97
C SER A 62 -19.53 -2.21 -6.48
N GLN A 63 -18.36 -2.82 -6.71
CA GLN A 63 -18.11 -4.19 -6.25
C GLN A 63 -17.91 -4.26 -4.73
N TYR A 64 -18.52 -5.28 -4.13
CA TYR A 64 -18.42 -5.52 -2.69
C TYR A 64 -17.00 -5.91 -2.26
N LYS A 65 -16.53 -5.34 -1.14
CA LYS A 65 -15.22 -5.67 -0.52
C LYS A 65 -15.22 -7.11 0.02
N LYS A 66 -14.71 -8.05 -0.77
CA LYS A 66 -14.72 -9.50 -0.49
C LYS A 66 -14.05 -9.92 0.84
N HIS A 67 -13.06 -9.18 1.32
CA HIS A 67 -12.27 -9.54 2.51
C HIS A 67 -12.61 -8.76 3.79
N GLU A 68 -13.77 -8.11 3.83
CA GLU A 68 -14.24 -7.42 5.03
C GLU A 68 -15.01 -8.39 5.94
N THR A 69 -14.31 -9.11 6.81
CA THR A 69 -14.92 -10.11 7.71
C THR A 69 -15.64 -9.47 8.90
N VAL A 70 -16.64 -10.16 9.46
CA VAL A 70 -17.35 -9.73 10.68
C VAL A 70 -16.37 -9.53 11.85
N LEU A 71 -15.36 -10.38 11.97
CA LEU A 71 -14.32 -10.25 12.99
C LEU A 71 -13.49 -8.98 12.79
N LYS A 72 -13.13 -8.64 11.54
CA LYS A 72 -12.41 -7.40 11.24
C LYS A 72 -13.23 -6.16 11.57
N LYS A 73 -14.55 -6.18 11.32
CA LYS A 73 -15.46 -5.11 11.74
C LYS A 73 -15.57 -4.98 13.27
N LYS A 74 -15.50 -6.09 13.99
CA LYS A 74 -15.62 -6.14 15.46
C LYS A 74 -14.30 -5.89 16.20
N ALA A 75 -13.16 -5.95 15.51
CA ALA A 75 -11.84 -5.84 16.14
C ALA A 75 -11.60 -4.49 16.82
N GLY A 76 -12.33 -3.44 16.44
CA GLY A 76 -12.17 -2.11 17.01
C GLY A 76 -10.83 -1.46 16.66
N PRO A 77 -10.56 -0.24 17.17
CA PRO A 77 -9.26 0.40 16.99
C PRO A 77 -8.18 -0.35 17.78
N MET A 78 -6.95 -0.32 17.25
CA MET A 78 -5.77 -0.80 17.97
C MET A 78 -5.52 0.06 19.22
N PHE A 79 -5.06 -0.56 20.30
CA PHE A 79 -4.63 0.17 21.51
C PHE A 79 -3.52 1.19 21.19
N PRO A 80 -3.56 2.40 21.78
CA PRO A 80 -2.55 3.44 21.55
C PRO A 80 -1.12 2.98 21.85
N GLU A 81 -0.94 2.19 22.92
CA GLU A 81 0.36 1.68 23.34
C GLU A 81 0.93 0.68 22.34
N THR A 82 0.08 -0.21 21.81
CA THR A 82 0.47 -1.14 20.75
C THR A 82 0.83 -0.40 19.47
N ARG A 83 0.09 0.66 19.14
CA ARG A 83 0.38 1.50 17.97
C ARG A 83 1.75 2.17 18.11
N ALA A 84 2.00 2.83 19.24
CA ALA A 84 3.26 3.51 19.50
C ALA A 84 4.45 2.53 19.41
N LEU A 85 4.31 1.34 19.99
CA LEU A 85 5.34 0.30 19.92
C LEU A 85 5.62 -0.15 18.47
N LEU A 86 4.58 -0.34 17.65
CA LEU A 86 4.73 -0.73 16.26
C LEU A 86 5.31 0.41 15.41
N GLU A 87 4.91 1.65 15.65
CA GLU A 87 5.46 2.82 14.97
C GLU A 87 6.95 2.98 15.26
N GLU A 88 7.37 2.86 16.53
CA GLU A 88 8.78 2.88 16.93
C GLU A 88 9.57 1.74 16.25
N PHE A 89 9.03 0.52 16.27
CA PHE A 89 9.69 -0.64 15.65
C PHE A 89 9.83 -0.49 14.13
N PHE A 90 8.81 0.00 13.43
CA PHE A 90 8.81 0.11 11.97
C PHE A 90 9.48 1.39 11.45
N ALA A 91 9.69 2.42 12.29
CA ALA A 91 10.26 3.70 11.89
C ALA A 91 11.51 3.59 11.00
N PRO A 92 12.60 2.88 11.39
CA PRO A 92 13.81 2.82 10.57
C PRO A 92 13.57 2.14 9.21
N PHE A 93 12.65 1.17 9.15
CA PHE A 93 12.33 0.46 7.91
C PHE A 93 11.46 1.30 6.97
N ASN A 94 10.56 2.12 7.53
CA ASN A 94 9.73 3.03 6.76
C ASN A 94 10.55 4.20 6.20
N GLU A 95 11.49 4.74 6.99
CA GLU A 95 12.47 5.73 6.51
C GLU A 95 13.32 5.17 5.37
N ASP A 96 13.86 3.97 5.55
CA ASP A 96 14.64 3.27 4.51
C ASP A 96 13.81 3.02 3.25
N LEU A 97 12.53 2.63 3.40
CA LEU A 97 11.61 2.41 2.28
C LEU A 97 11.29 3.71 1.54
N ALA A 98 11.01 4.80 2.26
CA ALA A 98 10.72 6.11 1.68
C ALA A 98 11.92 6.62 0.88
N GLN A 99 13.13 6.46 1.42
CA GLN A 99 14.37 6.79 0.71
C GLN A 99 14.57 5.91 -0.53
N LEU A 100 14.34 4.60 -0.42
CA LEU A 100 14.50 3.64 -1.52
C LEU A 100 13.56 3.93 -2.69
N LEU A 101 12.33 4.37 -2.39
CA LEU A 101 11.30 4.70 -3.38
C LEU A 101 11.33 6.17 -3.82
N GLY A 102 12.04 7.04 -3.10
CA GLY A 102 12.00 8.49 -3.31
C GLY A 102 10.62 9.11 -3.04
N ASP A 103 9.88 8.57 -2.07
CA ASP A 103 8.48 8.95 -1.80
C ASP A 103 8.18 8.98 -0.29
N ASP A 104 8.05 10.19 0.26
CA ASP A 104 7.81 10.44 1.69
C ASP A 104 6.45 9.96 2.19
N ARG A 105 5.51 9.61 1.30
CA ARG A 105 4.23 9.02 1.70
C ARG A 105 4.40 7.66 2.40
N PHE A 106 5.51 6.98 2.15
CA PHE A 106 5.89 5.75 2.85
C PHE A 106 6.48 6.00 4.25
N LEU A 107 6.44 7.22 4.76
CA LEU A 107 6.64 7.50 6.19
C LEU A 107 5.34 7.34 7.00
N TRP A 108 4.18 7.18 6.34
CA TRP A 108 2.85 7.03 6.97
C TRP A 108 2.50 8.10 8.02
N LYS A 109 2.94 9.35 7.80
CA LYS A 109 2.67 10.50 8.69
C LYS A 109 1.27 11.09 8.54
N ASP A 110 0.49 10.61 7.57
CA ASP A 110 -0.84 11.08 7.16
C ASP A 110 -1.99 10.26 7.78
N ARG A 111 -1.71 9.45 8.82
CA ARG A 111 -2.68 8.57 9.49
C ARG A 111 -3.33 9.19 10.72
#